data_AF-A0A8T4PAV0-F1
#
_entry.id   AF-A0A8T4PAV0-F1
#
_cell.length_a   1.000
_cell.length_b   1.000
_cell.length_c   1.000
_cell.angle_alpha   90.00
_cell.angle_beta   90.00
_cell.angle_gamma   90.00
#
_symmetry.space_group_name_H-M   'P 1'
#
loop_
_entity.id
_entity.type
_entity.pdbx_description
1 polymer ?
#
loop_
_entity_poly.entity_id
_entity_poly.type
_entity_poly.pdbx_seq_one_letter_code
_entity_poly.pdbx_strand_id
1 'polypeptide(L)'
;MIYQNPFVILPLTGLLIGWITNYIAIKLLFFPRKKTFGIQGLIPKRKEKIAERIAEASLSILPEKIDKLRKIPFIGNKIENYIKTEVAQKIKNMDDKTLQEIVEKVAKKELFFIEISGAIIGFLIGIAQAVILGV
;
A
#
# COMPACT_ATOMS: atom_id res chain seq x y z
N MET A 1 -17.68 -35.30 -14.68
CA MET A 1 -17.32 -34.98 -16.08
C MET A 1 -16.67 -33.59 -16.25
N ILE A 2 -16.94 -32.60 -15.37
CA ILE A 2 -16.33 -31.25 -15.45
C ILE A 2 -14.82 -31.23 -15.11
N TYR A 3 -14.36 -32.13 -14.23
CA TYR A 3 -12.96 -32.21 -13.79
C TYR A 3 -11.95 -32.68 -14.87
N GLN A 4 -12.41 -33.10 -16.05
CA GLN A 4 -11.50 -33.45 -17.15
C GLN A 4 -11.43 -32.37 -18.25
N ASN A 5 -12.27 -31.32 -18.12
CA ASN A 5 -12.26 -29.97 -18.70
C ASN A 5 -10.99 -29.09 -18.62
N PRO A 6 -9.96 -29.13 -19.50
CA PRO A 6 -8.76 -28.30 -19.34
C PRO A 6 -9.09 -26.82 -19.55
N PHE A 7 -10.02 -26.54 -20.48
CA PHE A 7 -10.66 -25.24 -20.69
C PHE A 7 -11.36 -24.64 -19.46
N VAL A 8 -11.69 -25.45 -18.45
CA VAL A 8 -12.34 -24.98 -17.22
C VAL A 8 -11.35 -24.93 -16.07
N ILE A 9 -10.51 -25.97 -15.94
CA ILE A 9 -9.54 -26.09 -14.84
C ILE A 9 -8.44 -25.04 -14.94
N LEU A 10 -7.90 -24.76 -16.13
CA LEU A 10 -6.78 -23.84 -16.28
C LEU A 10 -7.17 -22.38 -15.97
N PRO A 11 -8.28 -21.83 -16.50
CA PRO A 11 -8.74 -20.50 -16.11
C PRO A 11 -9.11 -20.40 -14.63
N LEU A 12 -9.76 -21.43 -14.07
CA LEU A 12 -10.22 -21.41 -12.69
C LEU A 12 -9.05 -21.46 -11.70
N THR A 13 -8.05 -22.30 -11.97
CA THR A 13 -6.82 -22.36 -11.16
C THR A 13 -6.02 -21.07 -11.26
N GLY A 14 -5.89 -20.50 -12.45
CA GLY A 14 -5.27 -19.19 -12.66
C GLY A 14 -5.97 -18.07 -11.87
N LEU A 15 -7.31 -18.01 -11.94
CA LEU A 15 -8.12 -17.07 -11.17
C LEU A 15 -7.87 -17.22 -9.66
N LEU A 16 -7.96 -18.46 -9.16
CA LEU A 16 -7.76 -18.77 -7.74
C LEU A 16 -6.36 -18.39 -7.26
N ILE A 17 -5.32 -18.78 -8.00
CA ILE A 17 -3.93 -18.48 -7.63
C ILE A 17 -3.67 -16.98 -7.67
N GLY A 18 -4.15 -16.28 -8.71
CA GLY A 18 -4.04 -14.83 -8.85
C GLY A 18 -4.70 -14.09 -7.70
N TRP A 19 -5.92 -14.52 -7.33
CA TRP A 19 -6.65 -13.95 -6.21
C TRP A 19 -5.97 -14.22 -4.85
N ILE A 20 -5.69 -15.48 -4.53
CA ILE A 20 -5.11 -15.90 -3.24
C ILE A 20 -3.74 -15.28 -3.03
N THR A 21 -2.87 -15.32 -4.04
CA THR A 21 -1.50 -14.79 -3.92
C THR A 21 -1.52 -13.28 -3.69
N ASN A 22 -2.37 -12.55 -4.42
CA ASN A 22 -2.44 -11.10 -4.25
C ASN A 22 -3.06 -10.71 -2.90
N TYR A 23 -4.09 -11.41 -2.44
CA TYR A 23 -4.65 -11.25 -1.10
C TYR A 23 -3.59 -11.42 0.00
N ILE A 24 -2.77 -12.47 -0.10
CA ILE A 24 -1.67 -12.71 0.85
C ILE A 24 -0.62 -11.60 0.77
N ALA A 25 -0.20 -11.21 -0.44
CA ALA A 25 0.79 -10.16 -0.66
C ALA A 25 0.37 -8.84 -0.01
N ILE A 26 -0.89 -8.45 -0.20
CA ILE A 26 -1.48 -7.27 0.44
C ILE A 26 -1.39 -7.38 1.97
N LYS A 27 -1.78 -8.51 2.54
CA LYS A 27 -1.75 -8.74 3.99
C LYS A 27 -0.34 -8.65 4.57
N LEU A 28 0.67 -9.12 3.82
CA LEU A 28 2.09 -9.06 4.21
C LEU A 28 2.66 -7.64 4.22
N LEU A 29 2.06 -6.67 3.52
CA LEU A 29 2.46 -5.27 3.64
C LEU A 29 2.20 -4.71 5.05
N PHE A 30 1.20 -5.24 5.74
CA PHE A 30 0.73 -4.72 7.02
C PHE A 30 1.10 -5.61 8.22
N PHE A 31 1.27 -6.92 8.03
CA PHE A 31 1.54 -7.88 9.10
C PHE A 31 2.88 -8.63 8.91
N PRO A 32 3.60 -8.96 10.00
CA PRO A 32 3.33 -8.63 11.40
C PRO A 32 3.70 -7.16 11.74
N ARG A 33 2.98 -6.58 12.71
CA ARG A 33 3.11 -5.15 13.07
C ARG A 33 4.45 -4.84 13.73
N LYS A 34 4.83 -5.70 14.67
CA LYS A 34 6.13 -5.68 15.33
C LYS A 34 7.03 -6.72 14.69
N LYS A 35 8.34 -6.51 14.77
CA LYS A 35 9.34 -7.45 14.25
C LYS A 35 9.25 -8.75 15.03
N THR A 36 8.83 -9.82 14.37
CA THR A 36 8.70 -11.17 14.95
C THR A 36 9.57 -12.12 14.12
N PHE A 37 10.51 -12.83 14.76
CA PHE A 37 11.49 -13.69 14.08
C PHE A 37 12.22 -13.01 12.90
N GLY A 38 12.46 -11.70 12.99
CA GLY A 38 13.10 -10.92 11.92
C GLY A 38 12.15 -10.44 10.80
N ILE A 39 10.91 -10.94 10.76
CA ILE A 39 9.89 -10.59 9.77
C ILE A 39 9.04 -9.42 10.32
N GLN A 40 8.76 -8.45 9.45
CA GLN A 40 7.90 -7.31 9.74
C GLN A 40 7.21 -6.86 8.46
N GLY A 41 5.95 -6.44 8.57
CA GLY A 41 5.22 -5.86 7.44
C GLY A 41 5.95 -4.63 6.87
N LEU A 42 5.80 -4.38 5.57
CA LEU A 42 6.52 -3.31 4.88
C LEU A 42 6.16 -1.91 5.40
N ILE A 43 4.88 -1.66 5.68
CA ILE A 43 4.38 -0.38 6.17
C ILE A 43 4.93 -0.04 7.57
N PRO A 44 4.77 -0.91 8.61
CA PRO A 44 5.32 -0.61 9.93
C PRO A 44 6.85 -0.51 9.90
N LYS A 45 7.54 -1.32 9.06
CA LYS A 45 9.00 -1.23 8.89
C LYS A 45 9.47 0.11 8.30
N ARG A 46 8.62 0.80 7.54
CA ARG A 46 8.94 2.09 6.87
C ARG A 46 8.28 3.29 7.54
N LYS A 47 7.70 3.14 8.73
CA LYS A 47 7.01 4.20 9.49
C LYS A 47 7.79 5.52 9.54
N GLU A 48 9.09 5.47 9.85
CA GLU A 48 9.92 6.68 9.95
C GLU A 48 10.05 7.41 8.61
N LYS A 49 10.27 6.67 7.51
CA LYS A 49 10.34 7.24 6.16
C LYS A 49 8.99 7.79 5.72
N ILE A 50 7.90 7.14 6.09
CA ILE A 50 6.54 7.62 5.82
C ILE A 50 6.29 8.94 6.56
N ALA A 51 6.71 9.04 7.83
CA ALA A 51 6.60 10.25 8.63
C ALA A 51 7.36 11.43 8.00
N GLU A 52 8.60 11.20 7.57
CA GLU A 52 9.43 12.19 6.88
C GLU A 52 8.79 12.66 5.57
N ARG A 53 8.35 11.73 4.73
CA ARG A 53 7.69 12.05 3.45
C ARG A 53 6.37 12.80 3.63
N ILE A 54 5.57 12.43 4.63
CA ILE A 54 4.32 13.13 4.93
C ILE A 54 4.61 14.53 5.47
N ALA A 55 5.65 14.70 6.30
CA ALA A 55 6.06 15.99 6.80
C ALA A 55 6.54 16.92 5.68
N GLU A 56 7.31 16.40 4.72
CA GLU A 56 7.69 17.10 3.50
C GLU A 56 6.46 17.48 2.65
N ALA A 57 5.56 16.53 2.38
CA ALA A 57 4.36 16.76 1.60
C ALA A 57 3.41 17.76 2.27
N SER A 58 3.36 17.79 3.60
CA SER A 58 2.52 18.70 4.38
C SER A 58 2.87 20.18 4.10
N LEU A 59 4.12 20.47 3.75
CA LEU A 59 4.56 21.81 3.37
C LEU A 59 4.01 22.25 2.02
N SER A 60 3.67 21.31 1.14
CA SER A 60 3.15 21.60 -0.21
C SER A 60 1.63 21.86 -0.23
N ILE A 61 0.92 21.39 0.79
CA ILE A 61 -0.54 21.55 0.93
C ILE A 61 -0.93 22.67 1.91
N LEU A 62 0.03 23.51 2.31
CA LEU A 62 -0.23 24.59 3.25
C LEU A 62 -1.24 25.59 2.67
N PRO A 63 -2.14 26.12 3.51
CA PRO A 63 -3.03 27.21 3.10
C PRO A 63 -2.22 28.40 2.60
N GLU A 64 -2.75 29.11 1.61
CA GLU A 64 -2.08 30.25 0.97
C GLU A 64 -1.60 31.33 1.98
N LYS A 65 -2.34 31.51 3.08
CA LYS A 65 -1.95 32.41 4.18
C LYS A 65 -0.67 31.97 4.89
N ILE A 66 -0.49 30.67 5.12
CA ILE A 66 0.70 30.11 5.75
C ILE A 66 1.86 30.04 4.74
N ASP A 67 1.57 29.76 3.47
CA ASP A 67 2.59 29.78 2.40
C ASP A 67 3.18 31.18 2.20
N LYS A 68 2.38 32.25 2.32
CA LYS A 68 2.85 33.64 2.32
C LYS A 68 3.81 33.91 3.49
N LEU A 69 3.50 33.42 4.68
CA LEU A 69 4.39 33.52 5.85
C LEU A 69 5.67 32.71 5.67
N ARG A 70 5.60 31.58 4.94
CA ARG A 70 6.77 30.75 4.62
C ARG A 70 7.78 31.46 3.71
N LYS A 71 7.33 32.42 2.89
CA LYS A 71 8.19 33.18 1.97
C LYS A 71 8.94 34.33 2.64
N ILE A 72 8.61 34.65 3.89
CA ILE A 72 9.27 35.74 4.62
C ILE A 72 10.64 35.24 5.13
N PRO A 73 11.74 35.97 4.87
CA PRO A 73 13.05 35.64 5.42
C PRO A 73 12.99 35.47 6.94
N PHE A 74 13.78 34.54 7.50
CA PHE A 74 13.80 34.18 8.93
C PHE A 74 12.54 33.48 9.47
N ILE A 75 11.34 34.00 9.21
CA ILE A 75 10.07 33.39 9.64
C ILE A 75 9.81 32.08 8.88
N GLY A 76 10.08 32.06 7.58
CA GLY A 76 9.85 30.91 6.72
C GLY A 76 10.60 29.66 7.14
N ASN A 77 11.90 29.79 7.39
CA ASN A 77 12.76 28.68 7.84
C ASN A 77 12.31 28.14 9.21
N LYS A 78 11.84 29.01 10.11
CA LYS A 78 11.34 28.60 11.43
C LYS A 78 10.03 27.83 11.32
N ILE A 79 9.10 28.30 10.48
CA ILE A 79 7.83 27.62 10.20
C ILE A 79 8.07 26.27 9.53
N GLU A 80 8.94 26.24 8.51
CA GLU A 80 9.23 25.01 7.77
C GLU A 80 9.80 23.93 8.69
N ASN A 81 10.81 24.28 9.48
CA ASN A 81 11.42 23.35 10.43
C ASN A 81 10.41 22.90 11.48
N TYR A 82 9.62 23.81 12.04
CA TYR A 82 8.59 23.47 13.02
C TYR A 82 7.56 22.48 12.46
N ILE A 83 7.03 22.73 11.27
CA ILE A 83 6.05 21.83 10.63
C ILE A 83 6.68 20.48 10.32
N LYS A 84 7.89 20.46 9.75
CA LYS A 84 8.62 19.21 9.46
C LYS A 84 8.80 18.38 10.72
N THR A 85 9.28 18.97 11.80
CA THR A 85 9.53 18.26 13.05
C THR A 85 8.24 17.83 13.72
N GLU A 86 7.22 18.71 13.77
CA GLU A 86 5.98 18.45 14.50
C GLU A 86 5.16 17.34 13.83
N VAL A 87 5.01 17.38 12.49
CA VAL A 87 4.29 16.34 11.74
C VAL A 87 5.02 15.00 11.84
N ALA A 88 6.35 15.00 11.65
CA ALA A 88 7.14 13.77 11.76
C ALA A 88 7.07 13.16 13.17
N GLN A 89 7.18 14.00 14.21
CA GLN A 89 7.04 13.54 15.60
C GLN A 89 5.64 13.04 15.90
N LYS A 90 4.59 13.71 15.42
CA LYS A 90 3.21 13.27 15.62
C LYS A 90 2.97 11.88 15.05
N ILE A 91 3.51 11.59 13.85
CA ILE A 91 3.41 10.27 13.22
C ILE A 91 4.30 9.24 13.94
N LYS A 92 5.50 9.63 14.38
CA LYS A 92 6.41 8.75 15.12
C LYS A 92 5.81 8.30 16.46
N ASN A 93 5.21 9.24 17.18
CA ASN A 93 4.60 9.04 18.51
C ASN A 93 3.21 8.41 18.44
N MET A 94 2.56 8.42 17.27
CA MET A 94 1.34 7.65 17.03
C MET A 94 1.62 6.16 17.21
N ASP A 95 0.71 5.42 17.81
CA ASP A 95 0.87 3.98 17.94
C ASP A 95 0.82 3.29 16.56
N ASP A 96 1.54 2.17 16.43
CA ASP A 96 1.66 1.46 15.14
C ASP A 96 0.31 0.97 14.61
N LYS A 97 -0.67 0.72 15.49
CA LYS A 97 -2.01 0.27 15.10
C LYS A 97 -2.79 1.41 14.46
N THR A 98 -2.81 2.60 15.04
CA THR A 98 -3.51 3.77 14.48
C THR A 98 -2.93 4.19 13.14
N LEU A 99 -1.60 4.27 13.01
CA LEU A 99 -0.97 4.58 11.73
C LEU A 99 -1.33 3.53 10.68
N GLN A 100 -1.26 2.25 11.04
CA GLN A 100 -1.68 1.18 10.14
C GLN A 100 -3.14 1.33 9.74
N GLU A 101 -4.07 1.57 10.66
CA GLU A 101 -5.49 1.71 10.35
C GLU A 101 -5.78 2.85 9.38
N ILE A 102 -5.04 3.97 9.50
CA ILE A 102 -5.14 5.08 8.54
C ILE A 102 -4.64 4.63 7.17
N VAL A 103 -3.44 4.06 7.10
CA VAL A 103 -2.85 3.63 5.82
C VAL A 103 -3.67 2.53 5.18
N GLU A 104 -4.17 1.57 5.97
CA GLU A 104 -5.01 0.46 5.52
C GLU A 104 -6.34 0.98 4.99
N LYS A 105 -7.00 1.92 5.67
CA LYS A 105 -8.25 2.52 5.16
C LYS A 105 -8.06 3.22 3.81
N VAL A 106 -6.96 3.96 3.64
CA VAL A 106 -6.66 4.67 2.38
C VAL A 106 -6.25 3.69 1.30
N ALA A 107 -5.34 2.76 1.60
CA ALA A 107 -4.78 1.83 0.63
C ALA A 107 -5.75 0.72 0.25
N LYS A 108 -6.68 0.29 1.12
CA LYS A 108 -7.58 -0.87 0.87
C LYS A 108 -8.37 -0.72 -0.42
N LYS A 109 -8.80 0.50 -0.77
CA LYS A 109 -9.49 0.75 -2.04
C LYS A 109 -8.58 0.50 -3.24
N GLU A 110 -7.35 1.00 -3.19
CA GLU A 110 -6.35 0.81 -4.25
C GLU A 110 -5.86 -0.65 -4.32
N LEU A 111 -5.67 -1.30 -3.19
CA LEU A 111 -5.21 -2.68 -3.11
C LEU A 111 -6.28 -3.66 -3.59
N PHE A 112 -7.56 -3.38 -3.35
CA PHE A 112 -8.67 -4.16 -3.89
C PHE A 112 -8.69 -4.18 -5.42
N PHE A 113 -8.33 -3.06 -6.07
CA PHE A 113 -8.17 -3.03 -7.52
C PHE A 113 -7.06 -3.99 -7.99
N ILE A 114 -5.93 -4.05 -7.27
CA ILE A 114 -4.84 -4.98 -7.59
C ILE A 114 -5.28 -6.44 -7.39
N GLU A 115 -6.09 -6.73 -6.35
CA GLU A 115 -6.62 -8.06 -6.07
C GLU A 115 -7.55 -8.56 -7.18
N ILE A 116 -8.47 -7.71 -7.63
CA ILE A 116 -9.34 -8.00 -8.78
C ILE A 116 -8.50 -8.19 -10.04
N SER A 117 -7.56 -7.29 -10.29
CA SER A 117 -6.71 -7.35 -11.49
C SER A 117 -5.90 -8.64 -11.52
N GLY A 118 -5.35 -9.09 -10.39
CA GLY A 118 -4.63 -10.36 -10.28
C GLY A 118 -5.50 -11.56 -10.61
N ALA A 119 -6.75 -11.58 -10.12
CA ALA A 119 -7.71 -12.64 -10.44
C ALA A 119 -8.08 -12.66 -11.93
N ILE A 120 -8.34 -11.49 -12.53
CA ILE A 120 -8.66 -11.34 -13.95
C ILE A 120 -7.47 -11.79 -14.81
N ILE A 121 -6.26 -11.33 -14.49
CA ILE A 121 -5.05 -11.70 -15.24
C ILE A 121 -4.80 -13.21 -15.14
N GLY A 122 -4.92 -13.78 -13.93
CA GLY A 122 -4.78 -15.22 -13.74
C GLY A 122 -5.80 -16.03 -14.55
N PHE A 123 -7.05 -15.58 -14.59
CA PHE A 123 -8.09 -16.19 -15.43
C PHE A 123 -7.75 -16.12 -16.92
N LEU A 124 -7.34 -14.95 -17.42
CA LEU A 124 -6.96 -14.75 -18.82
C LEU A 124 -5.75 -15.60 -19.23
N ILE A 125 -4.74 -15.70 -18.35
CA ILE A 125 -3.58 -16.58 -18.57
C ILE A 125 -4.03 -18.04 -18.66
N GLY A 126 -4.92 -18.47 -17.78
CA GLY A 126 -5.45 -19.84 -17.81
C GLY A 126 -6.24 -20.13 -19.09
N ILE A 127 -6.98 -19.16 -19.64
CA ILE A 127 -7.63 -19.29 -20.96
C ILE A 127 -6.57 -19.45 -22.05
N ALA A 128 -5.57 -18.57 -22.06
CA ALA A 128 -4.51 -18.63 -23.06
C ALA A 128 -3.75 -19.98 -22.99
N GLN A 129 -3.48 -20.49 -21.78
CA GLN A 129 -2.87 -21.80 -21.59
C GLN A 129 -3.72 -22.95 -22.14
N ALA A 130 -5.04 -22.95 -21.89
CA ALA A 130 -5.93 -23.95 -22.45
C ALA A 130 -5.91 -23.95 -23.98
N VAL A 131 -5.99 -22.76 -24.59
CA VAL A 131 -5.94 -22.61 -26.05
C VAL A 131 -4.59 -23.04 -26.64
N ILE A 132 -3.46 -22.65 -26.02
CA ILE A 132 -2.11 -22.97 -26.52
C ILE A 132 -1.79 -24.46 -26.37
N LEU A 133 -2.20 -25.09 -25.27
CA LEU A 133 -1.94 -26.52 -25.03
C LEU A 133 -2.82 -27.43 -25.91
N GLY A 134 -3.77 -26.87 -26.65
CA GLY A 134 -4.59 -27.62 -27.61
C GLY A 134 -5.50 -28.65 -26.95
N VAL A 135 -5.86 -28.45 -25.68
CA VAL A 135 -6.80 -29.28 -24.93
C VAL A 135 -7.98 -28.49 -24.43
#